data_AF-A0A524C6Q8-F1
#
_entry.id   AF-A0A524C6Q8-F1
#
_cell.length_a   1.000
_cell.length_b   1.000
_cell.length_c   1.000
_cell.angle_alpha   90.00
_cell.angle_beta   90.00
_cell.angle_gamma   90.00
#
_symmetry.space_group_name_H-M   'P 1'
#
loop_
_entity.id
_entity.type
_entity.pdbx_description
1 polymer ?
#
loop_
_entity_poly.entity_id
_entity_poly.type
_entity_poly.pdbx_seq_one_letter_code
_entity_poly.pdbx_strand_id
1 'polypeptide(L)'
;MTTEQKTLWDAIPDYQRREKSSISPPSERIDPEAPGAHFWVIIAKNWDKLHPLMQDILTAWYNTVDKEKAKKSIKEGSTESLVERLRELDSKLESYELERKNLQEELSIRDRDFQKLRQITGKKEKENKVVQQELGKSFQNKIIEKQEEIDELTEKIRELEKENQELQEELQVKKLGEGAATQEPIVIPESISEEDAIKELKRKLDQRNILIQEQSQKVDELKGELESSKEKLIEFANITKNLKNEMNQREEKTKEYLREIRHLREELKAKDAVIKRARGLLD
;
A
#
# COMPACT_ATOMS: atom_id res chain seq x y z
N MET A 1 45.18 3.44 28.86
CA MET A 1 43.98 4.30 28.92
C MET A 1 42.84 3.45 29.43
N THR A 2 42.45 3.63 30.69
CA THR A 2 41.33 2.90 31.30
C THR A 2 40.02 3.42 30.74
N THR A 3 39.35 2.61 29.92
CA THR A 3 37.98 2.89 29.48
C THR A 3 37.06 2.84 30.69
N GLU A 4 36.61 4.01 31.16
CA GLU A 4 35.53 4.10 32.14
C GLU A 4 34.30 3.40 31.57
N GLN A 5 33.92 2.26 32.16
CA GLN A 5 32.67 1.58 31.84
C GLN A 5 31.52 2.53 32.21
N LYS A 6 30.91 3.12 31.19
CA LYS A 6 29.65 3.86 31.34
C LYS A 6 28.56 2.85 31.69
N THR A 7 28.03 3.00 32.89
CA THR A 7 26.91 2.20 33.37
C THR A 7 25.60 2.80 32.87
N LEU A 8 24.54 2.01 32.93
CA LEU A 8 23.21 2.39 32.44
C LEU A 8 22.63 3.63 33.15
N TRP A 9 23.17 3.95 34.31
CA TRP A 9 22.75 5.05 35.16
C TRP A 9 23.40 6.40 34.82
N ASP A 10 24.56 6.39 34.16
CA ASP A 10 25.22 7.61 33.67
C ASP A 10 24.39 8.32 32.58
N ALA A 11 23.32 7.67 32.08
CA ALA A 11 22.37 8.19 31.11
C ALA A 11 21.15 8.92 31.72
N ILE A 12 20.95 8.86 33.04
CA ILE A 12 19.85 9.56 33.72
C ILE A 12 20.39 10.90 34.25
N PRO A 13 19.89 12.06 33.78
CA PRO A 13 20.44 13.39 34.13
C PRO A 13 20.55 13.63 35.64
N ASP A 14 19.57 13.16 36.41
CA ASP A 14 19.49 13.33 37.86
C ASP A 14 20.51 12.48 38.65
N TYR A 15 21.07 11.44 38.03
CA TYR A 15 22.00 10.48 38.64
C TYR A 15 23.34 10.41 37.93
N GLN A 16 23.63 11.35 37.02
CA GLN A 16 25.00 11.61 36.60
C GLN A 16 25.83 11.83 37.87
N ARG A 17 27.01 11.19 37.94
CA ARG A 17 27.87 11.22 39.13
C ARG A 17 28.00 12.67 39.61
N ARG A 18 27.35 12.99 40.73
CA ARG A 18 27.35 14.34 41.31
C ARG A 18 28.80 14.76 41.55
N GLU A 19 29.11 16.05 41.39
CA GLU A 19 30.47 16.53 41.61
C GLU A 19 30.99 16.09 43.00
N LYS A 20 32.28 15.73 43.06
CA LYS A 20 32.97 15.09 44.19
C LYS A 20 32.79 15.78 45.57
N SER A 21 32.28 17.01 45.60
CA SER A 21 32.07 17.81 46.79
C SER A 21 30.65 17.72 47.39
N SER A 22 29.70 17.05 46.72
CA SER A 22 28.28 17.28 47.04
C SER A 22 27.70 16.45 48.21
N ILE A 23 28.26 15.29 48.56
CA ILE A 23 27.74 14.45 49.65
C ILE A 23 28.89 13.76 50.37
N SER A 24 29.28 14.33 51.51
CA SER A 24 30.20 13.63 52.43
C SER A 24 29.51 12.38 52.97
N PRO A 25 30.21 11.24 53.10
CA PRO A 25 29.65 10.08 53.79
C PRO A 25 29.20 10.51 55.19
N PRO A 26 28.09 9.97 55.71
CA PRO A 26 27.68 10.24 57.08
C PRO A 26 28.81 9.80 58.00
N SER A 27 29.52 10.77 58.56
CA SER A 27 30.78 10.58 59.28
C SER A 27 30.68 11.13 60.68
N GLU A 28 29.61 10.74 61.38
CA GLU A 28 29.66 10.73 62.83
C GLU A 28 30.27 9.39 63.25
N ARG A 29 31.19 9.46 64.22
CA ARG A 29 32.06 8.36 64.67
C ARG A 29 31.27 7.06 64.79
N ILE A 30 31.37 6.20 63.77
CA ILE A 30 30.79 4.86 63.79
C ILE A 30 31.43 4.15 64.98
N ASP A 31 30.65 3.84 65.99
CA ASP A 31 31.10 3.06 67.13
C ASP A 31 31.65 1.73 66.61
N PRO A 32 32.96 1.45 66.77
CA PRO A 32 33.59 0.27 66.22
C PRO A 32 33.03 -1.04 66.80
N GLU A 33 32.31 -0.98 67.92
CA GLU A 33 31.65 -2.13 68.54
C GLU A 33 30.20 -2.32 68.09
N ALA A 34 29.63 -1.40 67.30
CA ALA A 34 28.26 -1.52 66.81
C ALA A 34 28.13 -2.62 65.73
N PRO A 35 27.07 -3.45 65.77
CA PRO A 35 26.79 -4.42 64.70
C PRO A 35 26.68 -3.72 63.34
N GLY A 36 27.50 -4.15 62.38
CA GLY A 36 27.55 -3.55 61.04
C GLY A 36 28.53 -2.37 60.89
N ALA A 37 29.29 -2.01 61.93
CA ALA A 37 30.32 -0.95 61.85
C ALA A 37 31.36 -1.22 60.73
N HIS A 38 31.76 -2.48 60.57
CA HIS A 38 32.73 -2.88 59.53
C HIS A 38 32.19 -2.66 58.11
N PHE A 39 30.90 -2.91 57.89
CA PHE A 39 30.22 -2.65 56.62
C PHE A 39 30.19 -1.15 56.30
N TRP A 40 29.88 -0.32 57.30
CA TRP A 40 29.92 1.13 57.15
C TRP A 40 31.32 1.68 56.89
N VAL A 41 32.36 1.10 57.50
CA VAL A 41 33.75 1.48 57.20
C VAL A 41 34.13 1.15 55.75
N ILE A 42 33.67 0.01 55.22
CA ILE A 42 33.90 -0.37 53.82
C ILE A 42 33.14 0.56 52.87
N ILE A 43 31.89 0.89 53.20
CA ILE A 43 31.05 1.83 52.45
C ILE A 43 31.68 3.23 52.44
N ALA A 44 32.07 3.76 53.61
CA ALA A 44 32.66 5.09 53.74
C ALA A 44 33.99 5.18 52.99
N LYS A 45 34.84 4.14 53.04
CA LYS A 45 36.10 4.08 52.28
C LYS A 45 35.92 4.04 50.77
N ASN A 46 34.77 3.58 50.30
CA ASN A 46 34.44 3.48 48.87
C ASN A 46 33.31 4.41 48.46
N TRP A 47 32.95 5.39 49.31
CA TRP A 47 31.77 6.22 49.14
C TRP A 47 31.73 6.89 47.77
N ASP A 48 32.85 7.48 47.37
CA ASP A 48 33.02 8.18 46.08
C ASP A 48 32.96 7.25 44.86
N LYS A 49 33.08 5.94 45.09
CA LYS A 49 32.97 4.90 44.06
C LYS A 49 31.58 4.26 44.02
N LEU A 50 30.73 4.54 45.02
CA LEU A 50 29.36 4.09 45.03
C LEU A 50 28.53 4.90 44.04
N HIS A 51 27.55 4.23 43.45
CA HIS A 51 26.60 4.85 42.56
C HIS A 51 25.73 5.89 43.30
N PRO A 52 25.39 7.06 42.73
CA PRO A 52 24.58 8.09 43.41
C PRO A 52 23.27 7.59 44.00
N LEU A 53 22.57 6.67 43.33
CA LEU A 53 21.36 6.02 43.88
C LEU A 53 21.66 5.22 45.16
N MET A 54 22.79 4.51 45.20
CA MET A 54 23.20 3.77 46.39
C MET A 54 23.61 4.71 47.50
N GLN A 55 24.29 5.81 47.19
CA GLN A 55 24.60 6.86 48.15
C GLN A 55 23.31 7.48 48.73
N ASP A 56 22.31 7.79 47.90
CA ASP A 56 21.03 8.35 48.34
C ASP A 56 20.25 7.36 49.22
N ILE A 57 20.18 6.07 48.84
CA ILE A 57 19.55 5.00 49.63
C ILE A 57 20.28 4.82 50.97
N LEU A 58 21.61 4.74 50.95
CA LEU A 58 22.42 4.58 52.16
C LEU A 58 22.37 5.81 53.06
N THR A 59 22.28 7.01 52.49
CA THR A 59 22.12 8.27 53.25
C THR A 59 20.72 8.34 53.87
N ALA A 60 19.68 7.97 53.13
CA ALA A 60 18.32 7.88 53.67
C ALA A 60 18.22 6.81 54.77
N TRP A 61 18.87 5.66 54.58
CA TRP A 61 18.96 4.60 55.57
C TRP A 61 19.75 5.04 56.81
N TYR A 62 20.91 5.66 56.63
CA TYR A 62 21.70 6.21 57.73
C TYR A 62 20.90 7.25 58.53
N ASN A 63 20.26 8.19 57.84
CA ASN A 63 19.46 9.25 58.48
C ASN A 63 18.20 8.72 59.17
N THR A 64 17.62 7.62 58.70
CA THR A 64 16.51 6.95 59.39
C THR A 64 17.00 6.23 60.63
N VAL A 65 18.11 5.50 60.53
CA VAL A 65 18.75 4.81 61.66
C VAL A 65 19.25 5.78 62.74
N ASP A 66 19.85 6.92 62.38
CA ASP A 66 20.33 7.92 63.36
C ASP A 66 19.18 8.71 64.00
N LYS A 67 18.13 9.05 63.24
CA LYS A 67 16.90 9.63 63.81
C LYS A 67 16.17 8.65 64.73
N GLU A 68 16.27 7.35 64.47
CA GLU A 68 15.74 6.28 65.32
C GLU A 68 16.62 6.00 66.54
N LYS A 69 17.96 6.09 66.45
CA LYS A 69 18.83 6.05 67.64
C LYS A 69 18.58 7.20 68.61
N ALA A 70 18.27 8.39 68.08
CA ALA A 70 17.85 9.54 68.88
C ALA A 70 16.47 9.35 69.55
N LYS A 71 15.63 8.44 69.05
CA LYS A 71 14.32 8.08 69.59
C LYS A 71 14.29 6.60 69.97
N LYS A 72 14.86 6.25 71.14
CA LYS A 72 14.77 4.93 71.79
C LYS A 72 13.57 4.09 71.33
N SER A 73 13.84 2.84 70.94
CA SER A 73 12.98 1.75 70.46
C SER A 73 12.75 1.71 68.94
N ILE A 74 13.45 0.77 68.30
CA ILE A 74 13.17 0.30 66.93
C ILE A 74 11.72 -0.19 66.93
N LYS A 75 10.83 0.49 66.20
CA LYS A 75 9.49 -0.02 65.92
C LYS A 75 9.55 -0.86 64.65
N GLU A 76 9.13 -2.11 64.76
CA GLU A 76 9.12 -3.17 63.73
C GLU A 76 8.46 -2.77 62.38
N GLY A 77 7.66 -1.69 62.34
CA GLY A 77 6.94 -1.24 61.14
C GLY A 77 7.79 -0.63 59.99
N SER A 78 9.05 -0.25 60.24
CA SER A 78 9.93 0.33 59.20
C SER A 78 10.46 -0.74 58.23
N THR A 79 10.86 -1.90 58.77
CA THR A 79 11.34 -3.04 57.98
C THR A 79 10.21 -3.80 57.31
N GLU A 80 9.07 -3.95 57.96
CA GLU A 80 7.90 -4.64 57.39
C GLU A 80 7.31 -3.89 56.20
N SER A 81 7.20 -2.56 56.28
CA SER A 81 6.72 -1.73 55.17
C SER A 81 7.65 -1.74 53.95
N LEU A 82 8.97 -1.85 54.15
CA LEU A 82 9.92 -2.03 53.06
C LEU A 82 9.80 -3.41 52.40
N VAL A 83 9.64 -4.48 53.19
CA VAL A 83 9.43 -5.84 52.68
C VAL A 83 8.13 -5.94 51.89
N GLU A 84 7.06 -5.30 52.36
CA GLU A 84 5.78 -5.27 51.66
C GLU A 84 5.88 -4.48 50.35
N ARG A 85 6.60 -3.36 50.35
CA ARG A 85 6.87 -2.60 49.12
C ARG A 85 7.71 -3.37 48.11
N LEU A 86 8.68 -4.16 48.56
CA LEU A 86 9.46 -5.05 47.68
C LEU A 86 8.57 -6.14 47.06
N ARG A 87 7.69 -6.76 47.85
CA ARG A 87 6.72 -7.75 47.33
C ARG A 87 5.75 -7.16 46.31
N GLU A 88 5.26 -5.94 46.53
CA GLU A 88 4.42 -5.23 45.54
C GLU A 88 5.17 -4.98 44.23
N LEU A 89 6.46 -4.63 44.32
CA LEU A 89 7.29 -4.37 43.13
C LEU A 89 7.60 -5.66 42.37
N ASP A 90 7.88 -6.77 43.06
CA ASP A 90 8.07 -8.08 42.45
C ASP A 90 6.80 -8.55 41.73
N SER A 91 5.62 -8.39 42.35
CA SER A 91 4.34 -8.73 41.72
C SER A 91 4.08 -7.89 40.47
N LYS A 92 4.39 -6.58 40.52
CA LYS A 92 4.29 -5.71 39.33
C LYS A 92 5.28 -6.13 38.25
N LEU A 93 6.50 -6.53 38.63
CA LEU A 93 7.50 -7.01 37.69
C LEU A 93 6.99 -8.25 36.94
N GLU A 94 6.47 -9.25 37.65
CA GLU A 94 5.88 -10.46 37.03
C GLU A 94 4.73 -10.11 36.07
N SER A 95 3.87 -9.16 36.45
CA SER A 95 2.77 -8.71 35.60
C SER A 95 3.26 -8.08 34.28
N TYR A 96 4.31 -7.25 34.34
CA TYR A 96 4.90 -6.63 33.15
C TYR A 96 5.63 -7.64 32.28
N GLU A 97 6.25 -8.67 32.88
CA GLU A 97 6.87 -9.75 32.12
C GLU A 97 5.84 -10.57 31.35
N LEU A 98 4.67 -10.80 31.94
CA LEU A 98 3.57 -11.50 31.28
C LEU A 98 2.99 -10.67 30.13
N GLU A 99 2.75 -9.37 30.35
CA GLU A 99 2.27 -8.45 29.32
C GLU A 99 3.26 -8.35 28.15
N ARG A 100 4.56 -8.26 28.44
CA ARG A 100 5.62 -8.26 27.43
C ARG A 100 5.59 -9.53 26.58
N LYS A 101 5.46 -10.71 27.20
CA LYS A 101 5.38 -11.98 26.47
C LYS A 101 4.17 -12.01 25.54
N ASN A 102 3.00 -11.58 26.02
CA ASN A 102 1.78 -11.52 25.21
C ASN A 102 1.94 -10.57 24.02
N LEU A 103 2.46 -9.37 24.23
CA LEU A 103 2.72 -8.41 23.16
C LEU A 103 3.75 -8.93 22.15
N GLN A 104 4.76 -9.67 22.61
CA GLN A 104 5.76 -10.29 21.74
C GLN A 104 5.16 -11.40 20.87
N GLU A 105 4.24 -12.21 21.41
CA GLU A 105 3.49 -13.20 20.65
C GLU A 105 2.56 -12.56 19.62
N GLU A 106 1.82 -11.52 20.01
CA GLU A 106 0.97 -10.76 19.09
C GLU A 106 1.76 -10.17 17.93
N LEU A 107 2.94 -9.58 18.20
CA LEU A 107 3.83 -9.08 17.15
C LEU A 107 4.33 -10.20 16.23
N SER A 108 4.66 -11.37 16.77
CA SER A 108 5.07 -12.52 15.96
C SER A 108 3.97 -12.98 15.01
N ILE A 109 2.72 -13.00 15.48
CA ILE A 109 1.54 -13.35 14.68
C ILE A 109 1.34 -12.29 13.58
N ARG A 110 1.33 -11.01 13.96
CA ARG A 110 1.17 -9.90 13.01
C ARG A 110 2.24 -9.90 11.93
N ASP A 111 3.51 -10.10 12.29
CA ASP A 111 4.61 -10.16 11.31
C ASP A 111 4.43 -11.31 10.32
N ARG A 112 3.95 -12.48 10.76
CA ARG A 112 3.61 -13.59 9.86
C ARG A 112 2.46 -13.24 8.92
N ASP A 113 1.43 -12.57 9.42
CA ASP A 113 0.30 -12.16 8.60
C ASP A 113 0.71 -11.12 7.54
N PHE A 114 1.56 -10.16 7.90
CA PHE A 114 2.12 -9.21 6.94
C PHE A 114 2.94 -9.90 5.85
N GLN A 115 3.75 -10.90 6.19
CA GLN A 115 4.50 -11.68 5.21
C GLN A 115 3.57 -12.43 4.26
N LYS A 116 2.52 -13.08 4.78
CA LYS A 116 1.49 -13.76 3.96
C LYS A 116 0.77 -12.78 3.04
N LEU A 117 0.33 -11.63 3.56
CA LEU A 117 -0.31 -10.60 2.76
C LEU A 117 0.60 -10.12 1.64
N ARG A 118 1.87 -9.81 1.94
CA ARG A 118 2.84 -9.37 0.92
C ARG A 118 3.04 -10.40 -0.19
N GLN A 119 3.06 -11.70 0.14
CA GLN A 119 3.14 -12.77 -0.86
C GLN A 119 1.88 -12.83 -1.74
N ILE A 120 0.69 -12.70 -1.14
CA ILE A 120 -0.58 -12.69 -1.89
C ILE A 120 -0.63 -11.49 -2.83
N THR A 121 -0.30 -10.28 -2.35
CA THR A 121 -0.32 -9.07 -3.18
C THR A 121 0.68 -9.19 -4.33
N GLY A 122 1.89 -9.71 -4.08
CA GLY A 122 2.89 -9.92 -5.11
C GLY A 122 2.45 -10.93 -6.19
N LYS A 123 1.72 -11.99 -5.83
CA LYS A 123 1.13 -12.92 -6.81
C LYS A 123 0.05 -12.25 -7.65
N LYS A 124 -0.89 -11.56 -7.00
CA LYS A 124 -1.96 -10.83 -7.69
C LYS A 124 -1.45 -9.75 -8.62
N GLU A 125 -0.39 -9.05 -8.26
CA GLU A 125 0.21 -8.02 -9.12
C GLU A 125 0.82 -8.64 -10.40
N LYS A 126 1.48 -9.81 -10.28
CA LYS A 126 1.99 -10.55 -11.44
C LYS A 126 0.85 -11.02 -12.34
N GLU A 127 -0.20 -11.61 -11.77
CA GLU A 127 -1.39 -12.03 -12.51
C GLU A 127 -2.03 -10.84 -13.23
N ASN A 128 -2.19 -9.70 -12.55
CA ASN A 128 -2.77 -8.50 -13.15
C ASN A 128 -1.91 -7.96 -14.31
N LYS A 129 -0.57 -7.98 -14.18
CA LYS A 129 0.32 -7.61 -15.29
C LYS A 129 0.17 -8.54 -16.49
N VAL A 130 0.04 -9.84 -16.27
CA VAL A 130 -0.20 -10.82 -17.35
C VAL A 130 -1.53 -10.53 -18.04
N VAL A 131 -2.61 -10.37 -17.27
CA VAL A 131 -3.94 -10.06 -17.80
C VAL A 131 -3.93 -8.75 -18.60
N GLN A 132 -3.28 -7.69 -18.10
CA GLN A 132 -3.16 -6.43 -18.84
C GLN A 132 -2.38 -6.58 -20.14
N GLN A 133 -1.32 -7.40 -20.16
CA GLN A 133 -0.57 -7.68 -21.38
C GLN A 133 -1.41 -8.46 -22.40
N GLU A 134 -2.15 -9.47 -21.95
CA GLU A 134 -3.04 -10.25 -22.81
C GLU A 134 -4.18 -9.41 -23.37
N LEU A 135 -4.82 -8.57 -22.53
CA LEU A 135 -5.83 -7.61 -22.99
C LEU A 135 -5.23 -6.63 -24.01
N GLY A 136 -4.06 -6.06 -23.72
CA GLY A 136 -3.40 -5.11 -24.60
C GLY A 136 -3.10 -5.72 -25.98
N LYS A 137 -2.57 -6.94 -26.02
CA LYS A 137 -2.34 -7.68 -27.27
C LYS A 137 -3.65 -8.01 -28.00
N SER A 138 -4.68 -8.43 -27.27
CA SER A 138 -5.99 -8.73 -27.84
C SER A 138 -6.61 -7.50 -28.51
N PHE A 139 -6.59 -6.35 -27.85
CA PHE A 139 -7.09 -5.10 -28.44
C PHE A 139 -6.24 -4.63 -29.61
N GLN A 140 -4.91 -4.72 -29.53
CA GLN A 140 -4.05 -4.38 -30.66
C GLN A 140 -4.34 -5.24 -31.89
N ASN A 141 -4.44 -6.56 -31.71
CA ASN A 141 -4.77 -7.47 -32.81
C ASN A 141 -6.14 -7.14 -33.40
N LYS A 142 -7.14 -6.85 -32.57
CA LYS A 142 -8.49 -6.51 -33.03
C LYS A 142 -8.55 -5.16 -33.76
N ILE A 143 -7.71 -4.20 -33.36
CA ILE A 143 -7.55 -2.93 -34.09
C ILE A 143 -6.92 -3.19 -35.46
N ILE A 144 -5.88 -4.01 -35.53
CA ILE A 144 -5.23 -4.37 -36.79
C ILE A 144 -6.21 -5.07 -37.72
N GLU A 145 -6.91 -6.10 -37.24
CA GLU A 145 -7.92 -6.85 -38.01
C GLU A 145 -9.03 -5.92 -38.54
N LYS A 146 -9.51 -4.99 -37.69
CA LYS A 146 -10.52 -4.01 -38.12
C LYS A 146 -9.97 -2.98 -39.11
N GLN A 147 -8.71 -2.63 -39.01
CA GLN A 147 -8.06 -1.73 -39.97
C GLN A 147 -7.91 -2.41 -41.33
N GLU A 148 -7.49 -3.68 -41.35
CA GLU A 148 -7.42 -4.49 -42.57
C GLU A 148 -8.80 -4.59 -43.25
N GLU A 149 -9.86 -4.85 -42.49
CA GLU A 149 -11.24 -4.87 -43.01
C GLU A 149 -11.68 -3.51 -43.59
N ILE A 150 -11.29 -2.39 -42.95
CA ILE A 150 -11.56 -1.04 -43.47
C ILE A 150 -10.82 -0.81 -44.79
N ASP A 151 -9.56 -1.23 -44.88
CA ASP A 151 -8.74 -1.03 -46.07
C ASP A 151 -9.28 -1.86 -47.25
N GLU A 152 -9.67 -3.11 -47.01
CA GLU A 152 -10.33 -3.98 -47.99
C GLU A 152 -11.66 -3.38 -48.50
N LEU A 153 -12.50 -2.89 -47.60
CA LEU A 153 -13.77 -2.25 -47.98
C LEU A 153 -13.53 -0.95 -48.75
N THR A 154 -12.49 -0.21 -48.42
CA THR A 154 -12.12 1.04 -49.11
C THR A 154 -11.69 0.77 -50.54
N GLU A 155 -10.86 -0.25 -50.77
CA GLU A 155 -10.50 -0.68 -52.13
C GLU A 155 -11.72 -1.18 -52.91
N LYS A 156 -12.62 -1.95 -52.26
CA LYS A 156 -13.88 -2.38 -52.88
C LYS A 156 -14.74 -1.19 -53.34
N ILE A 157 -14.86 -0.15 -52.51
CA ILE A 157 -15.59 1.07 -52.85
C ILE A 157 -14.95 1.73 -54.07
N ARG A 158 -13.62 1.85 -54.09
CA ARG A 158 -12.88 2.44 -55.21
C ARG A 158 -13.09 1.70 -56.52
N GLU A 159 -13.08 0.36 -56.49
CA GLU A 159 -13.39 -0.48 -57.66
C GLU A 159 -14.81 -0.21 -58.17
N LEU A 160 -15.80 -0.17 -57.28
CA LEU A 160 -17.21 0.09 -57.62
C LEU A 160 -17.44 1.52 -58.13
N GLU A 161 -16.74 2.52 -57.60
CA GLU A 161 -16.79 3.90 -58.09
C GLU A 161 -16.25 3.99 -59.53
N LYS A 162 -15.15 3.29 -59.82
CA LYS A 162 -14.58 3.22 -61.16
C LYS A 162 -15.53 2.52 -62.14
N GLU A 163 -16.11 1.39 -61.75
CA GLU A 163 -17.09 0.67 -62.58
C GLU A 163 -18.34 1.53 -62.87
N ASN A 164 -18.83 2.30 -61.89
CA ASN A 164 -19.92 3.25 -62.11
C ASN A 164 -19.55 4.39 -63.07
N GLN A 165 -18.31 4.90 -63.03
CA GLN A 165 -17.83 5.90 -63.98
C GLN A 165 -17.79 5.33 -65.41
N GLU A 166 -17.21 4.14 -65.58
CA GLU A 166 -17.15 3.46 -66.89
C GLU A 166 -18.57 3.23 -67.45
N LEU A 167 -19.52 2.78 -66.63
CA LEU A 167 -20.92 2.63 -67.02
C LEU A 167 -21.60 3.96 -67.37
N GLN A 168 -21.30 5.06 -66.65
CA GLN A 168 -21.83 6.38 -66.98
C GLN A 168 -21.31 6.90 -68.32
N GLU A 169 -20.02 6.69 -68.61
CA GLU A 169 -19.41 7.04 -69.89
C GLU A 169 -20.04 6.25 -71.03
N GLU A 170 -20.22 4.93 -70.90
CA GLU A 170 -20.92 4.11 -71.89
C GLU A 170 -22.35 4.60 -72.17
N LEU A 171 -23.07 5.00 -71.11
CA LEU A 171 -24.44 5.49 -71.21
C LEU A 171 -24.51 6.85 -71.92
N GLN A 172 -23.52 7.72 -71.70
CA GLN A 172 -23.40 8.99 -72.43
C GLN A 172 -23.03 8.77 -73.89
N VAL A 173 -22.09 7.87 -74.19
CA VAL A 173 -21.69 7.53 -75.56
C VAL A 173 -22.87 6.96 -76.35
N LYS A 174 -23.68 6.07 -75.76
CA LYS A 174 -24.90 5.56 -76.40
C LYS A 174 -25.93 6.67 -76.67
N LYS A 175 -26.15 7.57 -75.71
CA LYS A 175 -27.06 8.73 -75.90
C LYS A 175 -26.58 9.72 -76.96
N LEU A 176 -25.27 9.86 -77.16
CA LEU A 176 -24.68 10.74 -78.17
C LEU A 176 -24.60 10.07 -79.56
N GLY A 177 -24.55 8.73 -79.62
CA GLY A 177 -24.58 7.94 -80.85
C GLY A 177 -25.94 7.96 -81.59
N GLU A 178 -27.03 8.31 -80.90
CA GLU A 178 -28.36 8.47 -81.49
C GLU A 178 -28.53 9.78 -82.27
N GLY A 179 -27.59 10.73 -82.16
CA GLY A 179 -27.67 12.05 -82.79
C GLY A 179 -27.03 12.18 -84.18
N ALA A 180 -26.35 11.15 -84.69
CA ALA A 180 -25.58 11.26 -85.94
C ALA A 180 -25.52 9.94 -86.73
N ALA A 181 -26.65 9.51 -87.32
CA ALA A 181 -26.62 8.50 -88.38
C ALA A 181 -27.66 8.82 -89.46
N THR A 182 -27.15 9.43 -90.53
CA THR A 182 -27.79 9.55 -91.83
C THR A 182 -28.10 8.16 -92.40
N GLN A 183 -29.35 8.00 -92.86
CA GLN A 183 -29.90 7.04 -93.82
C GLN A 183 -28.97 5.95 -94.38
N GLU A 184 -29.22 4.69 -94.02
CA GLU A 184 -29.28 3.53 -94.95
C GLU A 184 -30.29 2.50 -94.42
N PRO A 185 -31.02 1.77 -95.29
CA PRO A 185 -32.08 0.85 -94.88
C PRO A 185 -31.48 -0.45 -94.37
N ILE A 186 -31.33 -0.57 -93.05
CA ILE A 186 -30.93 -1.80 -92.38
C ILE A 186 -32.20 -2.57 -92.02
N VAL A 187 -32.32 -3.76 -92.59
CA VAL A 187 -33.26 -4.81 -92.22
C VAL A 187 -33.20 -5.00 -90.71
N ILE A 188 -34.33 -4.78 -90.03
CA ILE A 188 -34.50 -4.96 -88.59
C ILE A 188 -34.60 -6.47 -88.31
N PRO A 189 -33.64 -7.10 -87.61
CA PRO A 189 -33.93 -8.30 -86.85
C PRO A 189 -34.44 -7.83 -85.48
N GLU A 190 -35.75 -8.01 -85.26
CA GLU A 190 -36.47 -7.92 -83.99
C GLU A 190 -35.69 -7.27 -82.83
N SER A 191 -35.70 -5.95 -82.83
CA SER A 191 -35.34 -5.12 -81.68
C SER A 191 -36.26 -5.46 -80.51
N ILE A 192 -35.69 -5.86 -79.38
CA ILE A 192 -36.36 -5.69 -78.08
C ILE A 192 -36.85 -4.25 -78.04
N SER A 193 -38.16 -4.07 -77.83
CA SER A 193 -38.80 -2.75 -77.81
C SER A 193 -38.05 -1.83 -76.84
N GLU A 194 -37.80 -0.58 -77.21
CA GLU A 194 -37.21 0.44 -76.31
C GLU A 194 -37.97 0.53 -74.98
N GLU A 195 -39.26 0.18 -75.00
CA GLU A 195 -40.16 0.09 -73.86
C GLU A 195 -39.80 -1.04 -72.87
N ASP A 196 -39.25 -2.16 -73.37
CA ASP A 196 -38.76 -3.26 -72.56
C ASP A 196 -37.39 -2.93 -71.93
N ALA A 197 -36.53 -2.21 -72.64
CA ALA A 197 -35.27 -1.70 -72.08
C ALA A 197 -35.51 -0.68 -70.95
N ILE A 198 -36.51 0.19 -71.10
CA ILE A 198 -36.93 1.15 -70.06
C ILE A 198 -37.51 0.43 -68.84
N LYS A 199 -38.31 -0.63 -69.03
CA LYS A 199 -38.82 -1.48 -67.93
C LYS A 199 -37.71 -2.17 -67.17
N GLU A 200 -36.72 -2.71 -67.87
CA GLU A 200 -35.57 -3.39 -67.27
C GLU A 200 -34.71 -2.42 -66.43
N LEU A 201 -34.49 -1.20 -66.93
CA LEU A 201 -33.80 -0.14 -66.19
C LEU A 201 -34.58 0.31 -64.94
N LYS A 202 -35.91 0.41 -65.03
CA LYS A 202 -36.76 0.72 -63.87
C LYS A 202 -36.66 -0.35 -62.79
N ARG A 203 -36.70 -1.63 -63.16
CA ARG A 203 -36.49 -2.75 -62.24
C ARG A 203 -35.15 -2.68 -61.53
N LYS A 204 -34.07 -2.39 -62.27
CA LYS A 204 -32.72 -2.24 -61.69
C LYS A 204 -32.63 -1.03 -60.74
N LEU A 205 -33.31 0.07 -61.06
CA LEU A 205 -33.39 1.25 -60.20
C LEU A 205 -34.14 0.94 -58.89
N ASP A 206 -35.28 0.25 -58.97
CA ASP A 206 -36.06 -0.15 -57.80
C ASP A 206 -35.27 -1.13 -56.91
N GLN A 207 -34.57 -2.10 -57.52
CA GLN A 207 -33.68 -3.00 -56.79
C GLN A 207 -32.54 -2.26 -56.09
N ARG A 208 -31.90 -1.29 -56.76
CA ARG A 208 -30.86 -0.46 -56.14
C ARG A 208 -31.41 0.39 -54.99
N ASN A 209 -32.61 0.94 -55.12
CA ASN A 209 -33.23 1.73 -54.05
C ASN A 209 -33.51 0.90 -52.79
N ILE A 210 -33.98 -0.35 -52.96
CA ILE A 210 -34.16 -1.28 -51.85
C ILE A 210 -32.82 -1.55 -51.16
N LEU A 211 -31.77 -1.81 -51.95
CA LEU A 211 -30.43 -2.10 -51.44
C LEU A 211 -29.81 -0.91 -50.69
N ILE A 212 -30.04 0.32 -51.18
CA ILE A 212 -29.65 1.55 -50.48
C ILE A 212 -30.40 1.70 -49.16
N GLN A 213 -31.69 1.37 -49.12
CA GLN A 213 -32.47 1.39 -47.88
C GLN A 213 -31.95 0.38 -46.84
N GLU A 214 -31.67 -0.85 -47.27
CA GLU A 214 -31.10 -1.89 -46.41
C GLU A 214 -29.72 -1.47 -45.87
N GLN A 215 -28.86 -0.89 -46.71
CA GLN A 215 -27.57 -0.38 -46.28
C GLN A 215 -27.70 0.80 -45.30
N SER A 216 -28.65 1.72 -45.53
CA SER A 216 -28.88 2.83 -44.61
C SER A 216 -29.35 2.36 -43.24
N GLN A 217 -30.25 1.38 -43.18
CA GLN A 217 -30.70 0.79 -41.91
C GLN A 217 -29.53 0.16 -41.15
N LYS A 218 -28.66 -0.56 -41.86
CA LYS A 218 -27.49 -1.19 -41.26
C LYS A 218 -26.48 -0.18 -40.71
N VAL A 219 -26.32 0.96 -41.37
CA VAL A 219 -25.50 2.09 -40.88
C VAL A 219 -26.09 2.66 -39.59
N ASP A 220 -27.40 2.83 -39.51
CA ASP A 220 -28.06 3.35 -38.31
C ASP A 220 -27.96 2.37 -37.12
N GLU A 221 -28.10 1.06 -37.37
CA GLU A 221 -27.87 0.02 -36.36
C GLU A 221 -26.43 0.06 -35.82
N LEU A 222 -25.42 0.07 -36.71
CA LEU A 222 -24.01 0.16 -36.33
C LEU A 222 -23.69 1.43 -35.55
N LYS A 223 -24.34 2.55 -35.90
CA LYS A 223 -24.19 3.82 -35.20
C LYS A 223 -24.75 3.74 -33.77
N GLY A 224 -25.90 3.06 -33.60
CA GLY A 224 -26.47 2.77 -32.28
C GLY A 224 -25.57 1.87 -31.43
N GLU A 225 -25.02 0.81 -32.01
CA GLU A 225 -24.06 -0.08 -31.34
C GLU A 225 -22.78 0.66 -30.93
N LEU A 226 -22.26 1.53 -31.81
CA LEU A 226 -21.09 2.34 -31.52
C LEU A 226 -21.33 3.29 -30.33
N GLU A 227 -22.50 3.93 -30.27
CA GLU A 227 -22.83 4.84 -29.18
C GLU A 227 -23.01 4.09 -27.86
N SER A 228 -23.66 2.92 -27.88
CA SER A 228 -23.73 2.03 -26.71
C SER A 228 -22.32 1.58 -26.25
N SER A 229 -21.42 1.31 -27.19
CA SER A 229 -20.03 0.96 -26.87
C SER A 229 -19.25 2.12 -26.26
N LYS A 230 -19.49 3.37 -26.70
CA LYS A 230 -18.88 4.57 -26.11
C LYS A 230 -19.38 4.79 -24.68
N GLU A 231 -20.68 4.63 -24.43
CA GLU A 231 -21.23 4.73 -23.07
C GLU A 231 -20.59 3.72 -22.12
N LYS A 232 -20.46 2.46 -22.56
CA LYS A 232 -19.75 1.42 -21.79
C LYS A 232 -18.29 1.79 -21.52
N LEU A 233 -17.59 2.37 -22.50
CA LEU A 233 -16.22 2.86 -22.32
C LEU A 233 -16.13 3.97 -21.26
N ILE A 234 -17.09 4.90 -21.25
CA ILE A 234 -17.17 5.96 -20.23
C ILE A 234 -17.40 5.34 -18.84
N GLU A 235 -18.31 4.36 -18.73
CA GLU A 235 -18.52 3.64 -17.47
C GLU A 235 -17.25 2.92 -17.00
N PHE A 236 -16.55 2.21 -17.89
CA PHE A 236 -15.29 1.56 -17.55
C PHE A 236 -14.20 2.56 -17.12
N ALA A 237 -14.12 3.72 -17.77
CA ALA A 237 -13.20 4.78 -17.38
C ALA A 237 -13.51 5.30 -15.96
N ASN A 238 -14.79 5.49 -15.64
CA ASN A 238 -15.23 5.91 -14.30
C ASN A 238 -14.94 4.84 -13.24
N ILE A 239 -15.20 3.57 -13.53
CA ILE A 239 -14.88 2.44 -12.63
C ILE A 239 -13.36 2.40 -12.38
N THR A 240 -12.56 2.54 -13.43
CA THR A 240 -11.08 2.55 -13.31
C THR A 240 -10.59 3.71 -12.45
N LYS A 241 -11.18 4.89 -12.60
CA LYS A 241 -10.87 6.06 -11.78
C LYS A 241 -11.22 5.82 -10.30
N ASN A 242 -12.38 5.22 -10.02
CA ASN A 242 -12.80 4.88 -8.67
C ASN A 242 -11.87 3.83 -8.03
N LEU A 243 -11.54 2.76 -8.76
CA LEU A 243 -10.60 1.73 -8.29
C LEU A 243 -9.21 2.32 -7.99
N LYS A 244 -8.73 3.26 -8.81
CA LYS A 244 -7.47 3.96 -8.57
C LYS A 244 -7.51 4.79 -7.28
N ASN A 245 -8.62 5.48 -7.02
CA ASN A 245 -8.81 6.24 -5.79
C ASN A 245 -8.84 5.32 -4.56
N GLU A 246 -9.57 4.20 -4.63
CA GLU A 246 -9.58 3.21 -3.54
C GLU A 246 -8.20 2.61 -3.28
N MET A 247 -7.45 2.30 -4.34
CA MET A 247 -6.08 1.80 -4.22
C MET A 247 -5.18 2.80 -3.49
N ASN A 248 -5.22 4.08 -3.87
CA ASN A 248 -4.46 5.14 -3.21
C ASN A 248 -4.84 5.28 -1.72
N GLN A 249 -6.13 5.20 -1.39
CA GLN A 249 -6.58 5.23 0.01
C GLN A 249 -6.06 4.03 0.81
N ARG A 250 -6.05 2.83 0.22
CA ARG A 250 -5.49 1.63 0.87
C ARG A 250 -3.98 1.74 1.04
N GLU A 251 -3.26 2.31 0.09
CA GLU A 251 -1.83 2.56 0.21
C GLU A 251 -1.50 3.52 1.35
N GLU A 252 -2.25 4.62 1.50
CA GLU A 252 -2.06 5.56 2.61
C GLU A 252 -2.33 4.90 3.97
N LYS A 253 -3.43 4.15 4.11
CA LYS A 253 -3.69 3.36 5.33
C LYS A 253 -2.58 2.36 5.62
N THR A 254 -2.04 1.72 4.59
CA THR A 254 -0.93 0.77 4.75
C THR A 254 0.33 1.47 5.25
N LYS A 255 0.65 2.68 4.73
CA LYS A 255 1.76 3.49 5.22
C LYS A 255 1.56 3.92 6.68
N GLU A 256 0.34 4.23 7.07
CA GLU A 256 -0.02 4.58 8.45
C GLU A 256 0.19 3.40 9.41
N TYR A 257 -0.34 2.22 9.07
CA TYR A 257 -0.10 1.00 9.85
C TYR A 257 1.39 0.65 9.95
N LEU A 258 2.17 0.87 8.88
CA LEU A 258 3.62 0.66 8.92
C LEU A 258 4.34 1.64 9.86
N ARG A 259 3.84 2.87 10.01
CA ARG A 259 4.36 3.82 11.00
C ARG A 259 4.02 3.39 12.42
N GLU A 260 2.78 2.99 12.68
CA GLU A 260 2.35 2.47 13.98
C GLU A 260 3.14 1.24 14.41
N ILE A 261 3.32 0.27 13.51
CA ILE A 261 4.13 -0.93 13.78
C ILE A 261 5.58 -0.57 14.11
N ARG A 262 6.15 0.43 13.43
CA ARG A 262 7.50 0.89 13.73
C ARG A 262 7.57 1.47 15.14
N HIS A 263 6.60 2.32 15.50
CA HIS A 263 6.50 2.91 16.84
C HIS A 263 6.35 1.82 17.91
N LEU A 264 5.41 0.88 17.74
CA LEU A 264 5.20 -0.23 18.67
C LEU A 264 6.43 -1.13 18.80
N ARG A 265 7.18 -1.36 17.72
CA ARG A 265 8.45 -2.11 17.78
C ARG A 265 9.52 -1.35 18.57
N GLU A 266 9.57 -0.02 18.47
CA GLU A 266 10.48 0.81 19.25
C GLU A 266 10.10 0.81 20.74
N GLU A 267 8.82 0.92 21.05
CA GLU A 267 8.31 0.79 22.43
C GLU A 267 8.58 -0.60 23.01
N LEU A 268 8.36 -1.66 22.23
CA LEU A 268 8.62 -3.03 22.69
C LEU A 268 10.11 -3.24 22.93
N LYS A 269 10.99 -2.73 22.05
CA LYS A 269 12.43 -2.74 22.30
C LYS A 269 12.81 -1.99 23.58
N ALA A 270 12.15 -0.86 23.86
CA ALA A 270 12.36 -0.11 25.08
C ALA A 270 11.92 -0.91 26.32
N LYS A 271 10.73 -1.52 26.29
CA LYS A 271 10.21 -2.38 27.37
C LYS A 271 11.07 -3.64 27.57
N ASP A 272 11.50 -4.29 26.49
CA ASP A 272 12.44 -5.43 26.51
C ASP A 272 13.76 -5.07 27.17
N ALA A 273 14.28 -3.88 26.87
CA ALA A 273 15.50 -3.36 27.48
C ALA A 273 15.30 -3.09 28.98
N VAL A 274 14.10 -2.68 29.42
CA VAL A 274 13.78 -2.51 30.85
C VAL A 274 13.70 -3.87 31.55
N ILE A 275 13.03 -4.87 30.97
CA ILE A 275 12.90 -6.18 31.60
C ILE A 275 14.23 -6.94 31.65
N LYS A 276 15.07 -6.85 30.61
CA LYS A 276 16.44 -7.39 30.67
C LYS A 276 17.27 -6.77 31.80
N ARG A 277 17.06 -5.48 32.09
CA ARG A 277 17.72 -4.81 33.22
C ARG A 277 17.22 -5.31 34.56
N ALA A 278 15.91 -5.52 34.70
CA ALA A 278 15.32 -6.04 35.94
C ALA A 278 15.80 -7.46 36.26
N ARG A 279 15.89 -8.35 35.26
CA ARG A 279 16.39 -9.71 35.46
C ARG A 279 17.87 -9.78 35.81
N GLY A 280 18.70 -8.95 35.19
CA GLY A 280 20.14 -8.88 35.54
C GLY A 280 20.43 -8.24 36.90
N LEU A 281 19.41 -7.76 37.62
CA LEU A 281 19.52 -7.29 39.01
C LEU A 281 19.09 -8.35 40.04
N LEU A 282 18.51 -9.47 39.58
CA LEU A 282 18.03 -10.59 40.41
C LEU A 282 19.01 -11.79 40.46
N ASP A 283 20.00 -11.81 39.55
CA ASP A 283 21.14 -12.75 39.56
C ASP A 283 22.38 -12.12 40.22
#